data_AF-A0A350PJ56-F1
#
_entry.id   AF-A0A350PJ56-F1
#
_cell.length_a   1.000
_cell.length_b   1.000
_cell.length_c   1.000
_cell.angle_alpha   90.00
_cell.angle_beta   90.00
_cell.angle_gamma   90.00
#
_symmetry.space_group_name_H-M   'P 1'
#
loop_
_entity.id
_entity.type
_entity.pdbx_description
1 polymer ?
#
loop_
_entity_poly.entity_id
_entity_poly.type
_entity_poly.pdbx_seq_one_letter_code
_entity_poly.pdbx_strand_id
1 'polypeptide(L)' 'LRLKNMGQIKAKVRGQEQVVGIKTRVTVVKNRMGPPLRSIDYEIYFDSGIDNYGGWLKVMKDFKLVKQAGAW' A
#
# COMPACT_ATOMS: atom_id res chain seq x y z
N LEU A 1 -14.88 -2.16 7.41
CA LEU A 1 -13.58 -1.52 7.10
C LEU A 1 -13.87 -0.18 6.46
N ARG A 2 -13.13 0.88 6.79
CA ARG A 2 -13.27 2.19 6.14
C ARG A 2 -12.07 2.41 5.22
N LEU A 3 -12.34 2.61 3.93
CA LEU A 3 -11.31 2.92 2.95
C LEU A 3 -11.29 4.44 2.72
N LYS A 4 -10.10 5.03 2.69
CA LYS A 4 -9.88 6.42 2.32
C LYS A 4 -8.82 6.48 1.22
N ASN A 5 -9.11 7.21 0.15
CA ASN A 5 -8.11 7.50 -0.86
C ASN A 5 -7.04 8.45 -0.27
N MET A 6 -5.76 8.10 -0.43
CA MET A 6 -4.63 8.92 0.00
C MET A 6 -3.83 9.51 -1.15
N GLY A 7 -3.94 8.97 -2.37
CA GLY A 7 -3.15 9.45 -3.49
C GLY A 7 -3.24 8.57 -4.72
N GLN A 8 -2.73 9.10 -5.84
CA GLN A 8 -2.67 8.40 -7.12
C GLN A 8 -1.25 7.88 -7.35
N ILE A 9 -1.14 6.65 -7.86
CA ILE A 9 0.12 6.07 -8.30
C ILE A 9 0.28 6.43 -9.77
N LYS A 10 1.34 7.18 -10.10
CA LYS A 10 1.66 7.55 -11.47
C LYS A 10 2.88 6.77 -11.94
N ALA A 11 2.80 6.19 -13.12
CA ALA A 11 3.95 5.61 -13.81
C ALA A 11 4.22 6.39 -15.09
N LYS A 12 5.51 6.53 -15.43
CA LYS A 12 5.94 7.16 -16.67
C LYS A 12 6.03 6.10 -17.75
N VAL A 13 4.95 5.89 -18.51
CA VAL A 13 4.93 4.94 -19.63
C VAL A 13 5.22 5.73 -20.91
N ARG A 14 6.33 5.42 -21.57
CA ARG A 14 6.74 6.06 -22.84
C ARG A 14 6.81 7.60 -22.77
N GLY A 15 7.22 8.13 -21.62
CA GLY A 15 7.38 9.57 -21.41
C GLY A 15 6.13 10.31 -20.94
N GLN A 16 4.95 9.67 -20.96
CA GLN A 16 3.70 10.24 -20.44
C GLN A 16 3.40 9.75 -19.02
N GLU A 17 2.95 10.65 -18.15
CA GLU A 17 2.44 10.30 -16.82
C GLU A 17 1.06 9.66 -16.96
N GLN A 18 0.96 8.36 -16.71
CA GLN A 18 -0.31 7.66 -16.60
C GLN A 18 -0.58 7.28 -15.15
N VAL A 19 -1.84 7.44 -14.73
CA VAL A 19 -2.29 7.00 -13.42
C VAL A 19 -2.52 5.49 -13.48
N VAL A 20 -1.63 4.73 -12.86
CA VAL A 20 -1.64 3.26 -12.88
C VAL A 20 -2.32 2.65 -11.65
N GLY A 21 -2.62 3.45 -10.63
CA GLY A 21 -3.30 2.96 -9.45
C GLY A 21 -3.65 4.04 -8.42
N ILE A 22 -4.16 3.59 -7.28
CA ILE A 22 -4.51 4.41 -6.12
C ILE A 22 -3.84 3.87 -4.85
N LYS A 23 -3.45 4.79 -3.98
CA LYS A 23 -3.01 4.47 -2.63
C LYS A 23 -4.19 4.64 -1.68
N THR A 24 -4.58 3.56 -1.01
CA THR A 24 -5.76 3.52 -0.15
C THR A 24 -5.37 3.18 1.28
N ARG A 25 -5.81 4.02 2.23
CA ARG A 25 -5.70 3.76 3.66
C ARG A 25 -6.95 3.03 4.14
N VAL A 26 -6.75 1.89 4.77
CA VAL A 26 -7.82 1.05 5.33
C VAL A 26 -7.78 1.14 6.85
N THR A 27 -8.89 1.52 7.47
CA THR A 27 -9.05 1.54 8.93
C THR A 27 -10.10 0.53 9.38
N VAL A 28 -9.77 -0.27 10.39
CA VAL A 28 -10.69 -1.22 11.02
C VAL A 28 -11.59 -0.46 12.00
N VAL A 29 -12.74 0.02 11.54
CA VAL A 29 -13.65 0.82 12.38
C VAL A 29 -14.33 0.00 13.48
N LYS A 30 -14.72 -1.24 13.19
CA LYS A 30 -15.37 -2.14 14.14
C LYS A 30 -14.69 -3.50 14.07
N ASN A 31 -14.22 -3.99 15.22
CA ASN A 31 -13.61 -5.30 15.39
C ASN A 31 -14.14 -5.92 16.68
N ARG A 32 -14.57 -7.19 16.64
CA ARG A 32 -14.98 -7.96 17.84
C ARG A 32 -13.93 -8.98 18.29
N MET A 33 -12.90 -9.20 17.48
CA MET A 33 -11.88 -10.24 17.70
C MET A 33 -10.52 -9.65 18.14
N GLY A 34 -10.44 -8.32 18.34
CA GLY A 34 -9.21 -7.66 18.72
C GLY A 34 -9.35 -6.13 18.75
N PRO A 35 -8.23 -5.41 18.93
CA PRO A 35 -8.26 -3.96 19.05
C PRO A 35 -8.86 -3.28 17.81
N PRO A 36 -9.87 -2.41 17.96
CA PRO A 36 -10.40 -1.61 16.87
C PRO A 36 -9.45 -0.45 16.50
N LEU A 37 -9.78 0.26 15.43
CA LEU A 37 -9.11 1.49 14.94
C LEU A 37 -7.69 1.33 14.39
N ARG A 38 -7.20 0.10 14.21
CA ARG A 38 -5.94 -0.14 13.48
C ARG A 38 -6.08 0.28 12.01
N SER A 39 -5.02 0.88 11.46
CA SER A 39 -4.96 1.34 10.07
C SER A 39 -3.75 0.79 9.33
N ILE A 40 -3.91 0.55 8.04
CA ILE A 40 -2.83 0.14 7.14
C ILE A 40 -2.99 0.79 5.76
N ASP A 41 -1.86 1.02 5.10
CA ASP A 41 -1.79 1.65 3.78
C ASP A 41 -1.49 0.60 2.72
N TYR A 42 -2.35 0.52 1.70
CA TYR A 42 -2.19 -0.37 0.56
C TYR A 42 -2.13 0.40 -0.75
N GLU A 43 -1.40 -0.18 -1.69
CA GLU A 43 -1.33 0.26 -3.08
C GLU A 43 -2.20 -0.68 -3.91
N ILE A 44 -3.10 -0.10 -4.70
CA ILE A 44 -4.05 -0.82 -5.56
C ILE A 44 -3.80 -0.37 -6.98
N TYR A 45 -3.30 -1.28 -7.81
CA TYR A 45 -3.12 -1.09 -9.24
C TYR A 45 -4.43 -1.40 -9.97
N PHE A 46 -4.75 -0.62 -11.01
CA PHE A 46 -6.00 -0.82 -11.74
C PHE A 46 -6.02 -2.10 -12.58
N ASP A 47 -4.85 -2.54 -13.04
CA ASP A 47 -4.70 -3.75 -13.84
C ASP A 47 -4.68 -5.02 -13.00
N SER A 48 -3.87 -5.02 -11.93
CA SER A 48 -3.56 -6.24 -11.17
C SER A 48 -4.19 -6.30 -9.77
N GLY A 49 -4.87 -5.22 -9.33
CA GLY A 49 -5.52 -5.15 -8.02
C GLY A 49 -4.58 -4.81 -6.86
N ILE A 50 -4.78 -5.42 -5.70
CA ILE A 50 -4.02 -5.12 -4.48
C ILE A 50 -2.59 -5.66 -4.60
N ASP A 51 -1.61 -4.79 -4.37
CA ASP A 51 -0.21 -5.20 -4.38
C ASP A 51 0.18 -5.96 -3.10
N ASN A 52 0.29 -7.29 -3.23
CA ASN A 52 0.68 -8.16 -2.13
C ASN A 52 2.18 -8.09 -1.85
N TYR A 53 3.02 -8.13 -2.89
CA TYR A 53 4.47 -8.26 -2.73
C TYR A 53 5.12 -7.00 -2.16
N GLY A 54 4.78 -5.81 -2.66
CA GLY A 54 5.27 -4.56 -2.08
C GLY A 54 4.73 -4.32 -0.67
N GLY A 55 3.49 -4.75 -0.40
CA GLY A 55 2.94 -4.80 0.95
C GLY A 55 3.80 -5.60 1.92
N TRP A 56 4.14 -6.85 1.56
CA TRP A 56 5.03 -7.71 2.36
C TRP A 56 6.41 -7.09 2.56
N LEU A 57 7.03 -6.57 1.49
CA LEU A 57 8.35 -5.96 1.57
C LEU A 57 8.37 -4.78 2.55
N LYS A 58 7.32 -3.95 2.53
CA LYS A 58 7.19 -2.82 3.44
C LYS A 58 7.08 -3.25 4.90
N VAL A 59 6.28 -4.28 5.17
CA VAL A 59 6.16 -4.89 6.50
C VAL A 59 7.51 -5.44 6.96
N MET A 60 8.21 -6.20 6.11
CA MET A 60 9.53 -6.76 6.44
C MET A 60 10.59 -5.69 6.73
N LYS A 61 10.55 -4.57 6.01
CA LYS A 61 11.41 -3.41 6.28
C LYS A 61 11.09 -2.74 7.62
N ASP A 62 9.81 -2.58 7.94
CA ASP A 62 9.35 -2.01 9.22
C ASP A 62 9.81 -2.85 10.42
N PHE A 63 9.71 -4.17 10.30
CA PHE A 63 10.20 -5.12 11.30
C PHE A 63 11.72 -5.37 11.25
N LYS A 64 12.48 -4.64 10.43
CA LYS A 64 13.94 -4.76 10.26
C LYS A 64 14.42 -6.17 9.89
N LEU A 65 13.57 -6.98 9.27
CA LEU A 65 13.91 -8.32 8.77
C LEU A 65 14.75 -8.24 7.50
N VAL A 66 14.54 -7.20 6.70
CA VAL A 66 15.27 -6.93 5.46
C VAL A 66 15.98 -5.59 5.60
N LYS A 67 17.31 -5.58 5.41
CA LYS A 67 18.11 -4.35 5.34
C LYS A 67 18.27 -3.95 3.88
N GLN A 68 17.89 -2.72 3.57
CA GLN A 68 18.14 -2.12 2.27
C GLN A 68 19.41 -1.25 2.37
N ALA A 69 20.44 -1.55 1.57
CA ALA A 69 21.67 -0.77 1.52
C ALA A 69 21.63 0.13 0.27
N GLY A 70 21.17 1.38 0.45
CA GLY A 70 21.06 2.35 -0.64
C GLY A 70 19.83 2.16 -1.53
N ALA A 71 19.96 2.47 -2.82
CA ALA A 71 18.86 2.43 -3.80
C ALA A 71 18.62 1.03 -4.42
N TRP A 72 19.11 -0.02 -3.76
CA TRP A 72 18.99 -1.42 -4.18
C TRP A 72 18.03 -2.18 -3.28
#